data_AF-A0A0P9F229-F1
#
_entry.id   AF-A0A0P9F229-F1
#
_cell.length_a   1.000
_cell.length_b   1.000
_cell.length_c   1.000
_cell.angle_alpha   90.00
_cell.angle_beta   90.00
_cell.angle_gamma   90.00
#
_symmetry.space_group_name_H-M   'P 1'
#
loop_
_entity.id
_entity.type
_entity.pdbx_description
1 polymer ?
#
loop_
_entity_poly.entity_id
_entity_poly.type
_entity_poly.pdbx_seq_one_letter_code
_entity_poly.pdbx_strand_id
1 'polypeptide(L)'
;ITPLQFHRRQLHRLQPEKGGKRKPYGGTISLGLKRGSWVRHPKYGIVYVGGTRAEGSLSLHELQTGKRLTTHAKVGDCQFLCTASWRVR
;
A
#
# COMPACT_ATOMS: atom_id res chain seq x y z
N ILE A 1 9.12 -10.43 13.79
CA ILE A 1 8.16 -9.98 12.75
C ILE A 1 7.11 -9.05 13.36
N THR A 2 6.66 -8.03 12.63
CA THR A 2 5.65 -7.06 13.11
C THR A 2 4.48 -6.97 12.12
N PRO A 3 3.22 -7.23 12.54
CA PRO A 3 2.07 -7.21 11.63
C PRO A 3 1.75 -5.80 11.13
N LEU A 4 1.33 -5.70 9.87
CA LEU A 4 0.89 -4.43 9.26
C LEU A 4 -0.61 -4.24 9.51
N GLN A 5 -0.99 -3.04 9.94
CA GLN A 5 -2.39 -2.69 10.22
C GLN A 5 -2.97 -1.92 9.04
N PHE A 6 -3.91 -2.53 8.32
CA PHE A 6 -4.61 -1.91 7.20
C PHE A 6 -6.11 -1.82 7.47
N HIS A 7 -6.70 -0.69 7.12
CA HIS A 7 -8.15 -0.51 7.18
C HIS A 7 -8.84 -1.45 6.18
N ARG A 8 -9.80 -2.25 6.68
CA ARG A 8 -10.65 -3.11 5.85
C ARG A 8 -11.51 -2.25 4.92
N ARG A 9 -11.84 -2.81 3.75
CA ARG A 9 -12.69 -2.13 2.77
C ARG A 9 -14.09 -1.93 3.34
N GLN A 10 -14.58 -0.71 3.24
CA GLN A 10 -15.95 -0.30 3.52
C GLN A 10 -16.55 0.30 2.25
N LEU A 11 -17.48 -0.43 1.63
CA LEU A 11 -18.13 -0.02 0.37
C LEU A 11 -19.12 1.14 0.58
N HIS A 12 -19.85 1.12 1.68
CA HIS A 12 -20.75 2.19 2.10
C HIS A 12 -20.23 2.77 3.40
N ARG A 13 -19.39 3.82 3.31
CA ARG A 13 -18.95 4.52 4.52
C ARG A 13 -20.15 5.00 5.33
N LEU A 14 -20.12 4.77 6.64
CA LEU A 14 -21.15 5.21 7.58
C LEU A 14 -21.35 6.73 7.50
N GLN A 15 -20.24 7.48 7.52
CA GLN A 15 -20.23 8.93 7.40
C GLN A 15 -19.99 9.35 5.95
N PRO A 16 -20.87 10.17 5.34
CA PRO A 16 -20.64 10.76 4.02
C PRO A 16 -19.54 11.84 4.10
N GLU A 17 -18.81 12.04 2.99
CA GLU A 17 -17.91 13.19 2.88
C GLU A 17 -18.69 14.50 2.62
N LYS A 18 -17.99 15.64 2.69
CA LYS A 18 -18.54 16.95 2.30
C LYS A 18 -19.20 16.85 0.91
N GLY A 19 -20.48 17.18 0.84
CA GLY A 19 -21.30 17.03 -0.37
C GLY A 19 -22.10 15.72 -0.47
N GLY A 20 -22.23 14.95 0.62
CA GLY A 20 -23.15 13.80 0.71
C GLY A 20 -22.68 12.53 0.01
N LYS A 21 -21.53 12.57 -0.67
CA LYS A 21 -20.99 11.43 -1.42
C LYS A 21 -20.28 10.44 -0.49
N ARG A 22 -20.68 9.17 -0.58
CA ARG A 22 -19.98 8.05 0.10
C ARG A 22 -18.91 7.48 -0.81
N LYS A 23 -17.65 7.81 -0.57
CA LYS A 23 -16.52 7.22 -1.28
C LYS A 23 -16.15 5.84 -0.68
N PRO A 24 -15.64 4.91 -1.49
CA PRO A 24 -15.04 3.68 -0.97
C PRO A 24 -13.90 4.04 -0.01
N TYR A 25 -13.86 3.38 1.15
CA TYR A 25 -12.82 3.57 2.16
C TYR A 25 -12.13 2.26 2.48
N GLY A 26 -10.86 2.33 2.85
CA GLY A 26 -10.05 1.16 3.08
C GLY A 26 -9.90 0.30 1.82
N GLY A 27 -9.22 -0.82 1.97
CA GLY A 27 -8.90 -1.69 0.85
C GLY A 27 -7.46 -2.16 0.92
N THR A 28 -7.28 -3.39 0.46
CA THR A 28 -6.00 -4.10 0.56
C THR A 28 -5.31 -4.21 -0.79
N ILE A 29 -5.91 -3.73 -1.89
CA ILE A 29 -5.30 -3.76 -3.22
C ILE A 29 -4.92 -2.35 -3.66
N SER A 30 -3.76 -2.24 -4.28
CA SER A 30 -3.09 -1.02 -4.69
C SER A 30 -2.45 -1.26 -6.05
N LEU A 31 -3.11 -0.79 -7.11
CA LEU A 31 -2.72 -1.00 -8.51
C LEU A 31 -2.39 -2.47 -8.85
N GLY A 32 -3.28 -3.39 -8.45
CA GLY A 32 -3.10 -4.83 -8.66
C GLY A 32 -2.24 -5.54 -7.60
N LEU A 33 -1.49 -4.81 -6.77
CA LEU A 33 -0.69 -5.39 -5.70
C LEU A 33 -1.41 -5.33 -4.35
N LYS A 34 -1.35 -6.42 -3.58
CA LYS A 34 -1.86 -6.41 -2.20
C LYS A 34 -0.95 -5.54 -1.32
N ARG A 35 -1.51 -4.63 -0.52
CA ARG A 35 -0.77 -3.85 0.49
C ARG A 35 -0.10 -4.80 1.47
N GLY A 36 1.15 -4.51 1.81
CA GLY A 36 2.05 -5.38 2.55
C GLY A 36 2.87 -6.33 1.67
N SER A 37 2.51 -6.51 0.40
CA SER A 37 3.32 -7.35 -0.51
C SER A 37 4.73 -6.82 -0.61
N TRP A 38 5.69 -7.73 -0.62
CA TRP A 38 7.08 -7.42 -0.83
C TRP A 38 7.36 -7.33 -2.32
N VAL A 39 8.08 -6.28 -2.69
CA VAL A 39 8.48 -6.01 -4.06
C VAL A 39 9.96 -5.66 -4.07
N ARG A 40 10.63 -6.00 -5.17
CA ARG A 40 11.97 -5.52 -5.45
C ARG A 40 11.85 -4.30 -6.36
N HIS A 41 12.41 -3.19 -5.93
CA HIS A 41 12.49 -1.95 -6.70
C HIS A 41 13.96 -1.65 -7.04
N PRO A 42 14.30 -1.22 -8.27
CA PRO A 42 15.69 -1.04 -8.70
C PRO A 42 16.46 -0.05 -7.82
N LYS A 43 15.81 1.02 -7.37
CA LYS A 43 16.43 2.06 -6.51
C LYS A 43 16.45 1.72 -5.01
N TYR A 44 15.46 0.98 -4.51
CA TYR A 44 15.21 0.85 -3.05
C TYR A 44 15.43 -0.57 -2.52
N GLY A 45 15.78 -1.51 -3.39
CA GLY A 45 15.93 -2.91 -3.00
C GLY A 45 14.60 -3.56 -2.66
N ILE A 46 14.58 -4.40 -1.62
CA ILE A 46 13.38 -5.10 -1.17
C ILE A 46 12.59 -4.22 -0.20
N VAL A 47 11.35 -3.92 -0.57
CA VAL A 47 10.45 -3.01 0.15
C VAL A 47 9.04 -3.58 0.15
N TYR A 48 8.14 -3.02 0.95
CA TYR A 48 6.73 -3.42 0.90
C TYR A 48 5.80 -2.31 0.39
N VAL A 49 4.68 -2.72 -0.19
CA VAL A 49 3.65 -1.81 -0.73
C VAL A 49 2.79 -1.27 0.42
N GLY A 50 2.83 0.04 0.66
CA GLY A 50 1.99 0.71 1.67
C GLY A 50 0.61 1.09 1.15
N GLY A 51 0.50 1.45 -0.13
CA GLY A 51 -0.74 1.93 -0.72
C GLY A 51 -0.56 2.55 -2.09
N THR A 52 -1.57 3.31 -2.51
CA THR A 52 -1.60 4.01 -3.82
C THR A 52 -2.02 5.46 -3.61
N ARG A 53 -1.40 6.39 -4.36
CA ARG A 53 -1.85 7.78 -4.47
C ARG A 53 -3.00 7.93 -5.48
N ALA A 54 -3.76 9.01 -5.37
CA ALA A 54 -4.81 9.33 -6.34
C ALA A 54 -4.29 9.40 -7.79
N GLU A 55 -3.03 9.80 -7.96
CA GLU A 55 -2.32 9.94 -9.24
C GLU A 55 -1.83 8.61 -9.85
N GLY A 56 -2.19 7.45 -9.27
CA GLY A 56 -1.84 6.14 -9.84
C GLY A 56 -0.40 5.68 -9.58
N SER A 57 0.22 6.14 -8.49
CA SER A 57 1.55 5.70 -8.06
C SER A 57 1.50 4.89 -6.76
N LEU A 58 2.44 3.95 -6.58
CA LEU A 58 2.61 3.19 -5.35
C LEU A 58 3.37 3.97 -4.28
N SER A 59 2.97 3.76 -3.05
CA SER A 59 3.78 4.09 -1.88
C SER A 59 4.58 2.88 -1.43
N LEU A 60 5.89 3.04 -1.34
CA LEU A 60 6.82 1.99 -0.90
C LEU A 60 7.41 2.34 0.46
N HIS A 61 7.56 1.32 1.29
CA HIS A 61 8.02 1.43 2.66
C HIS A 61 9.15 0.42 2.93
N GLU A 62 10.10 0.83 3.77
CA GLU A 62 11.21 -0.01 4.18
C GLU A 62 10.73 -1.18 5.06
N LEU A 63 11.26 -2.38 4.80
CA LEU A 63 10.90 -3.60 5.53
C LEU A 63 11.23 -3.56 7.02
N GLN A 64 12.35 -2.95 7.41
CA GLN A 64 12.79 -2.96 8.81
C GLN A 64 12.02 -1.94 9.64
N THR A 65 12.08 -0.67 9.27
CA THR A 65 11.52 0.43 10.09
C THR A 65 10.06 0.72 9.77
N GLY A 66 9.57 0.33 8.59
CA GLY A 66 8.27 0.76 8.08
C GLY A 66 8.25 2.20 7.56
N LYS A 67 9.39 2.90 7.55
CA LYS A 67 9.50 4.26 7.03
C LYS A 67 9.11 4.31 5.55
N ARG A 68 8.30 5.30 5.19
CA ARG A 68 7.92 5.56 3.80
C ARG A 68 9.11 6.08 3.01
N LEU A 69 9.48 5.38 1.94
CA LEU A 69 10.61 5.71 1.08
C LEU A 69 10.20 6.57 -0.12
N THR A 70 9.04 6.27 -0.72
CA THR A 70 8.49 7.05 -1.83
C THR A 70 6.97 6.89 -1.90
N THR A 71 6.33 7.83 -2.60
CA THR A 71 4.90 7.81 -2.97
C THR A 71 4.67 7.82 -4.47
N HIS A 72 5.73 7.84 -5.27
CA HIS A 72 5.69 8.01 -6.73
C HIS A 72 6.30 6.81 -7.47
N ALA A 73 6.29 5.61 -6.85
CA ALA A 73 6.81 4.42 -7.49
C ALA A 73 5.83 3.92 -8.57
N LYS A 74 6.34 3.61 -9.76
CA LYS A 74 5.54 2.96 -10.80
C LYS A 74 5.43 1.47 -10.48
N VAL A 75 4.29 0.88 -10.81
CA VAL A 75 4.06 -0.56 -10.62
C VAL A 75 4.99 -1.36 -11.53
N GLY A 76 5.25 -0.89 -12.75
CA GLY A 76 6.15 -1.56 -13.70
C GLY A 76 7.60 -1.67 -13.23
N ASP A 77 8.04 -0.77 -12.34
CA ASP A 77 9.39 -0.80 -11.76
C ASP A 77 9.47 -1.77 -10.56
N CYS A 78 8.33 -2.30 -10.10
CA CYS A 78 8.24 -3.17 -8.94
C CYS A 78 8.11 -4.63 -9.37
N GLN A 79 9.15 -5.43 -9.15
CA GLN A 79 9.04 -6.89 -9.30
C GLN A 79 8.36 -7.47 -8.06
N PHE A 80 7.21 -8.11 -8.26
CA PHE A 80 6.49 -8.79 -7.18
C PHE A 80 7.28 -10.01 -6.66
N LEU A 81 7.37 -10.14 -5.33
CA LEU A 81 8.02 -11.28 -4.69
C LEU A 81 7.00 -12.18 -3.99
N CYS A 82 6.28 -11.63 -3.02
CA CYS A 82 5.27 -12.38 -2.28
C CYS A 82 4.27 -11.45 -1.60
N THR A 83 3.11 -11.99 -1.24
CA THR A 83 2.21 -11.31 -0.32
C THR A 83 2.65 -11.57 1.12
N ALA A 84 3.01 -10.52 1.85
CA ALA A 84 3.23 -10.56 3.28
C ALA A 84 2.30 -9.57 3.97
N SER A 85 1.84 -9.89 5.18
CA SER A 85 1.05 -8.96 6.02
C SER A 85 1.83 -8.52 7.26
N TRP A 86 3.16 -8.58 7.16
CA TRP A 86 4.09 -8.22 8.22
C TRP A 86 5.36 -7.61 7.62
N ARG A 87 6.07 -6.89 8.49
CA ARG A 87 7.41 -6.36 8.22
C ARG A 87 8.44 -7.10 9.07
N VAL A 88 9.70 -7.10 8.63
CA VAL A 88 10.81 -7.72 9.37
C VAL A 88 11.26 -6.71 10.43
N ARG A 89 11.58 -7.17 11.63
CA ARG A 89 12.10 -6.32 12.70
C ARG A 89 13.46 -6.87 13.08
#